data_AF-A0A1F2T455-F1
#
_entry.id   AF-A0A1F2T455-F1
#
_cell.length_a   1.000
_cell.length_b   1.000
_cell.length_c   1.000
_cell.angle_alpha   90.00
_cell.angle_beta   90.00
_cell.angle_gamma   90.00
#
_symmetry.space_group_name_H-M   'P 1'
#
loop_
_entity.id
_entity.type
_entity.pdbx_description
1 polymer ?
#
loop_
_entity_poly.entity_id
_entity_poly.type
_entity_poly.pdbx_seq_one_letter_code
_entity_poly.pdbx_strand_id
1 'polypeptide(L)' 'MLKAAGMSFADVTTVTVYITDFNDFPAFNKVYQEYFPTDPPARATVQVAALNVGARVELQMIAVRQP' A
#
# COMPACT_ATOMS: atom_id res chain seq x y z
N MET A 1 5.17 10.61 -5.20
CA MET A 1 5.24 10.08 -6.59
C MET A 1 3.95 10.35 -7.35
N LEU A 2 2.79 9.86 -6.92
CA LEU A 2 1.50 10.07 -7.60
C LEU A 2 1.21 11.54 -7.94
N LYS A 3 1.31 12.46 -6.97
CA LYS A 3 1.10 13.91 -7.19
C LYS A 3 1.99 14.50 -8.28
N ALA A 4 3.25 14.04 -8.39
CA ALA A 4 4.17 14.51 -9.42
C ALA A 4 3.75 14.04 -10.83
N ALA A 5 2.97 12.96 -10.92
CA ALA A 5 2.36 12.47 -12.16
C ALA A 5 0.91 12.98 -12.37
N GLY A 6 0.44 13.92 -11.54
CA GLY A 6 -0.93 14.44 -11.59
C GLY A 6 -1.99 13.45 -11.12
N MET A 7 -1.62 12.47 -10.29
CA MET A 7 -2.50 11.42 -9.79
C MET A 7 -2.64 11.48 -8.26
N SER A 8 -3.63 10.75 -7.74
CA SER A 8 -3.99 10.62 -6.34
C SER A 8 -4.10 9.15 -5.92
N PHE A 9 -4.40 8.88 -4.64
CA PHE A 9 -4.66 7.52 -4.17
C PHE A 9 -5.91 6.89 -4.81
N ALA A 10 -6.85 7.70 -5.31
CA ALA A 10 -8.04 7.20 -6.03
C ALA A 10 -7.69 6.58 -7.39
N ASP A 11 -6.51 6.88 -7.94
CA ASP A 11 -6.04 6.32 -9.21
C ASP A 11 -5.31 4.97 -9.02
N VAL A 12 -5.07 4.55 -7.77
CA VAL A 12 -4.37 3.29 -7.47
C VAL A 12 -5.35 2.13 -7.68
N THR A 13 -4.93 1.14 -8.45
CA THR A 13 -5.75 -0.05 -8.79
C THR A 13 -5.27 -1.30 -8.07
N THR A 14 -3.96 -1.39 -7.80
CA THR A 14 -3.36 -2.55 -7.14
C THR A 14 -2.29 -2.12 -6.14
N VAL A 15 -2.26 -2.79 -4.98
CA VAL A 15 -1.23 -2.64 -3.95
C VAL A 15 -0.69 -4.01 -3.53
N THR A 16 0.62 -4.17 -3.59
CA THR A 16 1.33 -5.28 -2.94
C THR A 16 1.97 -4.75 -1.66
N VAL A 17 1.65 -5.37 -0.54
CA VAL A 17 2.18 -5.02 0.79
C VAL A 17 3.15 -6.10 1.23
N TYR A 18 4.37 -5.69 1.57
CA TYR A 18 5.37 -6.52 2.21
C TYR A 18 5.47 -6.09 3.67
N ILE A 19 5.30 -7.03 4.60
CA ILE A 19 5.39 -6.79 6.05
C ILE A 19 6.45 -7.71 6.66
N THR A 20 7.21 -7.25 7.66
CA THR A 20 8.22 -8.11 8.30
C THR A 20 7.65 -8.96 9.43
N ASP A 21 6.54 -8.52 10.05
CA ASP A 21 5.84 -9.23 11.13
C ASP A 21 4.32 -9.03 10.99
N PHE A 22 3.56 -10.11 10.81
CA PHE A 22 2.10 -10.06 10.74
C PHE A 22 1.42 -9.53 12.02
N ASN A 23 2.11 -9.51 13.16
CA ASN A 23 1.58 -8.85 14.36
C ASN A 23 1.34 -7.34 14.15
N ASP A 24 2.03 -6.73 13.20
CA ASP A 24 1.83 -5.33 12.82
C ASP A 24 0.63 -5.10 11.89
N PHE A 25 0.04 -6.17 11.35
CA PHE A 25 -1.02 -6.07 10.36
C PHE A 25 -2.25 -5.27 10.84
N PRO A 26 -2.77 -5.41 12.08
CA PRO A 26 -3.89 -4.59 12.54
C PRO A 26 -3.56 -3.09 12.54
N ALA A 27 -2.36 -2.71 12.99
CA ALA A 27 -1.91 -1.33 13.03
C ALA A 27 -1.70 -0.77 11.63
N PHE A 28 -1.05 -1.53 10.75
CA PHE A 28 -0.91 -1.21 9.34
C PHE A 28 -2.28 -1.02 8.67
N ASN A 29 -3.21 -1.95 8.87
CA ASN A 29 -4.50 -1.94 8.17
C ASN A 29 -5.36 -0.73 8.60
N LYS A 30 -5.28 -0.31 9.87
CA LYS A 30 -5.94 0.92 10.33
C LYS A 30 -5.45 2.13 9.54
N VAL A 31 -4.13 2.31 9.41
CA VAL A 31 -3.56 3.43 8.64
C VAL A 31 -3.90 3.29 7.16
N TYR A 32 -3.83 2.09 6.60
CA TYR A 32 -4.18 1.83 5.20
C TYR A 32 -5.60 2.31 4.85
N GLN A 33 -6.57 2.08 5.75
CA GLN A 33 -7.96 2.50 5.57
C GLN A 33 -8.13 4.03 5.60
N GLU A 34 -7.22 4.78 6.24
CA GLU A 34 -7.24 6.25 6.20
C GLU A 34 -6.87 6.79 4.81
N TYR A 35 -6.05 6.07 4.04
CA TYR A 35 -5.68 6.43 2.67
C TYR A 35 -6.64 5.87 1.61
N PHE A 36 -7.33 4.76 1.90
CA PHE A 36 -8.29 4.11 1.02
C PHE A 36 -9.64 3.88 1.73
N PRO A 37 -10.40 4.95 2.05
CA PRO A 37 -11.61 4.86 2.86
C PRO A 37 -12.82 4.25 2.12
N THR A 38 -12.83 4.33 0.79
CA THR A 38 -13.92 3.85 -0.09
C THR A 38 -13.32 3.20 -1.33
N ASP A 39 -13.90 2.08 -1.77
CA ASP A 39 -13.46 1.31 -2.95
C ASP A 39 -11.94 1.09 -3.03
N PRO A 40 -11.34 0.42 -2.02
CA PRO A 40 -9.89 0.24 -1.96
C PRO A 40 -9.38 -0.59 -3.16
N PRO A 41 -8.13 -0.37 -3.58
CA PRO A 41 -7.51 -1.16 -4.66
C PRO A 41 -7.42 -2.64 -4.30
N ALA A 42 -7.28 -3.47 -5.33
CA ALA A 42 -6.95 -4.88 -5.14
C ALA A 42 -5.64 -4.99 -4.34
N ARG A 43 -5.64 -5.81 -3.28
CA ARG A 43 -4.51 -5.89 -2.35
C ARG A 43 -4.03 -7.31 -2.14
N ALA A 44 -2.72 -7.50 -2.23
CA ALA A 44 -2.03 -8.67 -1.68
C ALA A 44 -1.14 -8.23 -0.51
N THR A 45 -1.08 -9.04 0.55
CA THR A 45 -0.19 -8.80 1.71
C THR A 45 0.55 -10.07 2.05
N VAL A 46 1.88 -9.99 2.08
CA VAL A 46 2.76 -11.12 2.36
C VAL A 46 3.81 -10.75 3.40
N GLN A 47 4.12 -11.69 4.29
CA GLN A 47 5.24 -11.52 5.20
C GLN A 47 6.54 -11.87 4.49
N VAL A 48 7.56 -11.03 4.67
CA VAL A 48 8.90 -11.21 4.13
C VAL A 48 9.91 -11.27 5.27
N ALA A 49 11.07 -11.89 5.01
CA ALA A 49 12.10 -12.06 6.05
C ALA A 49 12.71 -10.73 6.51
N ALA A 50 12.90 -9.78 5.59
CA ALA A 50 13.44 -8.47 5.87
C ALA A 50 13.11 -7.49 4.73
N LEU A 51 13.19 -6.20 5.02
CA LEU A 51 13.09 -5.10 4.06
C LEU A 51 14.34 -4.21 4.16
N ASN A 52 14.58 -3.38 3.14
CA ASN A 52 15.71 -2.47 3.14
C ASN A 52 15.65 -1.51 4.35
N VAL A 53 16.80 -1.05 4.83
CA VAL A 53 16.97 -0.15 5.99
C VAL A 53 16.28 -0.60 7.29
N GLY A 54 15.90 -1.87 7.42
CA GLY A 54 15.17 -2.39 8.58
C GLY A 54 13.72 -1.89 8.65
N ALA A 55 13.12 -1.54 7.51
CA ALA A 55 11.71 -1.15 7.45
C ALA A 55 10.78 -2.29 7.90
N ARG A 56 9.63 -1.92 8.47
CA ARG A 56 8.60 -2.88 8.92
C ARG A 56 7.56 -3.20 7.86
N VAL A 57 7.32 -2.24 6.96
CA VAL A 57 6.32 -2.31 5.89
C VAL A 57 6.87 -1.62 4.65
N GLU A 58 6.66 -2.21 3.48
CA GLU A 58 6.92 -1.62 2.17
C GLU A 58 5.73 -1.87 1.24
N LEU A 59 5.35 -0.86 0.44
CA LEU A 59 4.23 -0.94 -0.50
C LEU A 59 4.72 -0.69 -1.93
N GLN A 60 4.34 -1.60 -2.83
CA GLN A 60 4.42 -1.41 -4.27
C GLN A 60 3.00 -1.17 -4.80
N MET A 61 2.82 -0.12 -5.60
CA MET A 61 1.50 0.31 -6.08
C MET A 61 1.50 0.45 -7.60
N ILE A 62 0.37 0.11 -8.22
CA ILE A 62 0.08 0.39 -9.62
C ILE A 62 -1.09 1.37 -9.66
N ALA A 63 -0.94 2.45 -10.41
CA ALA A 63 -1.99 3.44 -10.64
C ALA A 63 -2.27 3.57 -12.14
N VAL A 64 -3.54 3.84 -12.47
CA VAL A 64 -4.01 4.01 -13.85
C VAL A 64 -4.71 5.36 -13.91
N ARG A 65 -4.25 6.23 -14.83
CA ARG A 65 -4.92 7.49 -15.08
C ARG A 65 -6.30 7.20 -15.67
N GLN A 66 -7.35 7.67 -15.01
CA GLN A 66 -8.69 7.61 -15.56
C GLN A 66 -8.82 8.55 -16.78
N PRO A 67 -9.58 8.15 -17.82
CA PRO A 67 -9.75 8.93 -19.04
C PRO A 67 -10.39 10.30 -18.82
#